data_AF-A0A942GGQ0-F1
#
_entry.id   AF-A0A942GGQ0-F1
#
_cell.length_a   1.000
_cell.length_b   1.000
_cell.length_c   1.000
_cell.angle_alpha   90.00
_cell.angle_beta   90.00
_cell.angle_gamma   90.00
#
_symmetry.space_group_name_H-M   'P 1'
#
loop_
_entity.id
_entity.type
_entity.pdbx_description
1 polymer ?
#
loop_
_entity_poly.entity_id
_entity_poly.type
_entity_poly.pdbx_seq_one_letter_code
_entity_poly.pdbx_strand_id
1 'polypeptide(L)'
;MLMFIAVFLFMAILAGWIVWETVALSVEYVDVPIEGLPPEFDGFRIAQVSDLHGRRFDPAGREAQAISEAGVDLIVATGDHVHRNSIEGIKRVLPFMQALLEIAPVYAVSGNHDHWTDWPYIA
;
A
#
# COMPACT_ATOMS: atom_id res chain seq x y z
N MET A 1 19.31 -4.66 -40.56
CA MET A 1 18.34 -3.56 -40.33
C MET A 1 17.10 -4.06 -39.60
N LEU A 2 16.30 -4.95 -40.21
CA LEU A 2 15.03 -5.44 -39.63
C LEU A 2 15.18 -6.09 -38.25
N MET A 3 16.19 -6.94 -38.07
CA MET A 3 16.48 -7.58 -36.77
C MET A 3 16.80 -6.57 -35.67
N PHE A 4 17.56 -5.51 -35.96
CA PHE A 4 17.88 -4.46 -34.98
C PHE A 4 16.64 -3.65 -34.59
N ILE A 5 15.76 -3.36 -35.55
CA ILE A 5 14.48 -2.69 -35.30
C ILE A 5 13.60 -3.58 -34.41
N ALA A 6 13.51 -4.88 -34.70
CA ALA A 6 12.73 -5.82 -33.91
C ALA A 6 13.23 -5.93 -32.46
N VAL A 7 14.56 -6.03 -32.26
CA VAL A 7 15.17 -6.07 -30.92
C VAL A 7 14.91 -4.76 -30.17
N PHE A 8 15.07 -3.61 -30.83
CA PHE A 8 14.80 -2.31 -30.21
C PHE A 8 13.34 -2.18 -29.77
N LEU A 9 12.39 -2.54 -30.63
CA LEU A 9 10.96 -2.49 -30.30
C LEU A 9 10.61 -3.43 -29.14
N PHE A 10 11.16 -4.64 -29.13
CA PHE A 10 10.98 -5.57 -28.02
C PHE A 10 11.48 -4.98 -26.69
N MET A 11 12.68 -4.40 -26.68
CA MET A 11 13.23 -3.76 -25.48
C MET A 11 12.41 -2.55 -25.02
N ALA A 12 11.88 -1.75 -25.95
CA ALA A 12 11.02 -0.61 -25.62
C ALA A 12 9.68 -1.07 -25.01
N ILE A 13 9.06 -2.12 -25.56
CA ILE A 13 7.84 -2.72 -25.02
C ILE A 13 8.10 -3.29 -23.62
N LEU A 14 9.19 -4.04 -23.45
CA LEU A 14 9.56 -4.62 -22.16
C LEU A 14 9.81 -3.53 -21.10
N ALA A 15 10.52 -2.46 -21.46
CA ALA A 15 10.74 -1.33 -20.57
C ALA A 15 9.41 -0.63 -20.19
N GLY A 16 8.53 -0.43 -21.17
CA GLY A 16 7.19 0.11 -20.93
C GLY A 16 6.36 -0.77 -20.00
N TRP A 17 6.40 -2.09 -20.19
CA TRP A 17 5.74 -3.05 -19.29
C TRP A 17 6.28 -2.95 -17.87
N ILE A 18 7.60 -2.97 -17.67
CA ILE A 18 8.21 -2.91 -16.33
C ILE A 18 7.80 -1.63 -15.61
N VAL A 19 7.83 -0.49 -16.30
CA VAL A 19 7.39 0.79 -15.73
C VAL A 19 5.90 0.72 -15.35
N TRP A 20 5.06 0.19 -16.24
CA TRP A 20 3.63 0.01 -15.98
C TRP A 20 3.39 -0.86 -14.76
N GLU A 21 4.05 -2.01 -14.66
CA GLU A 21 3.88 -2.97 -13.55
C GLU A 21 4.30 -2.38 -12.20
N THR A 22 5.29 -1.48 -12.18
CA THR A 22 5.73 -0.78 -10.96
C THR A 22 4.74 0.30 -10.49
N VAL A 23 3.90 0.80 -11.39
CA VAL A 23 2.97 1.90 -11.09
C VAL A 23 1.50 1.51 -11.22
N ALA A 24 1.13 0.36 -11.77
CA ALA A 24 -0.27 -0.02 -11.87
C ALA A 24 -0.87 -0.24 -10.48
N LEU A 25 -2.08 0.28 -10.25
CA LEU A 25 -2.83 -0.01 -9.03
C LEU A 25 -3.82 -1.13 -9.36
N SER A 26 -3.77 -2.20 -8.57
CA SER A 26 -4.76 -3.28 -8.59
C SER A 26 -5.48 -3.31 -7.26
N VAL A 27 -6.81 -3.43 -7.30
CA VAL A 27 -7.63 -3.68 -6.11
C VAL A 27 -8.15 -5.10 -6.19
N GLU A 28 -7.87 -5.89 -5.17
CA GLU A 28 -8.32 -7.27 -5.05
C GLU A 28 -9.22 -7.38 -3.82
N TYR A 29 -10.36 -8.05 -3.98
CA TYR A 29 -11.29 -8.35 -2.91
C TYR A 29 -11.17 -9.83 -2.58
N VAL A 30 -10.80 -10.13 -1.34
CA VAL A 30 -10.60 -11.50 -0.85
C VAL A 30 -11.61 -11.77 0.26
N ASP A 31 -12.53 -12.70 0.02
CA ASP A 31 -13.46 -13.16 1.05
C ASP A 31 -12.75 -14.13 2.00
N VAL A 32 -12.80 -13.82 3.30
CA VAL A 32 -12.18 -14.65 4.35
C VAL A 32 -13.29 -15.29 5.18
N PRO A 33 -13.66 -16.57 4.93
CA PRO A 33 -14.70 -17.24 5.70
C PRO A 33 -14.18 -17.57 7.10
N ILE A 34 -14.91 -17.10 8.13
CA ILE A 34 -14.59 -17.34 9.54
C ILE A 34 -15.72 -18.15 10.17
N GLU A 35 -15.40 -19.36 10.64
CA GLU A 35 -16.38 -20.20 11.34
C GLU A 35 -16.78 -19.56 12.68
N GLY A 36 -18.09 -19.45 12.92
CA GLY A 36 -18.62 -18.84 14.13
C GLY A 36 -18.47 -17.31 14.18
N LEU A 37 -18.23 -16.64 13.05
CA LEU A 37 -18.21 -15.20 12.98
C LEU A 37 -19.57 -14.65 13.46
N PRO A 38 -19.59 -13.70 14.42
CA PRO A 38 -20.84 -13.09 14.83
C PRO A 38 -21.52 -12.39 13.64
N PRO A 39 -22.86 -12.48 13.49
CA PRO A 39 -23.57 -11.94 12.33
C PRO A 39 -23.36 -10.43 12.12
N GLU A 40 -23.00 -9.68 13.16
CA GLU A 40 -22.72 -8.24 13.06
C GLU A 40 -21.47 -7.92 12.22
N PHE A 41 -20.59 -8.90 12.01
CA PHE A 41 -19.39 -8.78 11.18
C PHE A 41 -19.56 -9.40 9.78
N ASP A 42 -20.75 -9.90 9.42
CA ASP A 42 -21.00 -10.38 8.07
C ASP A 42 -20.90 -9.22 7.08
N GLY A 43 -20.03 -9.37 6.07
CA GLY A 43 -19.71 -8.30 5.13
C GLY A 43 -18.78 -7.20 5.67
N PHE A 44 -18.18 -7.37 6.86
CA PHE A 44 -17.19 -6.43 7.41
C PHE A 44 -15.95 -6.37 6.51
N ARG A 45 -15.54 -5.16 6.13
CA ARG A 45 -14.47 -4.92 5.15
C ARG A 45 -13.23 -4.35 5.80
N ILE A 46 -12.09 -5.00 5.53
CA ILE A 46 -10.77 -4.56 6.00
C ILE A 46 -9.91 -4.20 4.79
N ALA A 47 -9.40 -2.98 4.76
CA ALA A 47 -8.27 -2.63 3.89
C ALA A 47 -6.95 -2.93 4.60
N GLN A 48 -6.10 -3.74 3.99
CA GLN A 48 -4.74 -3.96 4.46
C GLN A 48 -3.77 -3.06 3.69
N VAL A 49 -2.95 -2.31 4.43
CA VAL A 49 -1.86 -1.47 3.90
C VAL A 49 -0.55 -1.97 4.50
N SER A 50 0.47 -2.20 3.69
CA SER A 50 1.76 -2.73 4.14
C SER A 50 2.88 -2.19 3.26
N ASP A 51 4.12 -2.31 3.72
CA ASP A 51 5.32 -2.18 2.87
C ASP A 51 5.39 -0.83 2.13
N LEU A 52 5.02 0.25 2.82
CA LEU A 52 5.13 1.59 2.25
C LEU A 52 6.60 1.98 2.04
N HIS A 53 7.52 1.41 2.83
CA HIS A 53 8.97 1.59 2.74
C HIS A 53 9.43 3.05 2.61
N GLY A 54 8.69 4.00 3.22
CA GLY A 54 9.00 5.43 3.15
C GLY A 54 8.71 6.08 1.80
N ARG A 55 7.99 5.40 0.89
CA ARG A 55 7.54 5.96 -0.39
C ARG A 55 6.52 7.06 -0.12
N ARG A 56 6.57 8.13 -0.93
CA ARG A 56 5.54 9.16 -0.91
C ARG A 56 4.33 8.67 -1.68
N PHE A 57 3.19 8.67 -1.00
CA PHE A 57 1.87 8.52 -1.60
C PHE A 57 1.17 9.86 -1.55
N ASP A 58 0.37 10.15 -2.58
CA ASP A 58 -0.48 11.34 -2.57
C ASP A 58 -1.67 11.07 -1.64
N PRO A 59 -1.89 11.90 -0.58
CA PRO A 59 -3.03 11.75 0.32
C PRO A 59 -4.39 11.80 -0.37
N ALA A 60 -4.49 12.48 -1.52
CA ALA A 60 -5.68 12.53 -2.36
C ALA A 60 -5.55 11.65 -3.61
N GLY A 61 -4.51 10.80 -3.66
CA GLY A 61 -4.20 9.95 -4.79
C GLY A 61 -5.15 8.77 -4.94
N ARG A 62 -4.96 8.07 -6.05
CA ARG A 62 -5.74 6.88 -6.43
C ARG A 62 -5.72 5.78 -5.36
N GLU A 63 -4.65 5.63 -4.57
CA GLU A 63 -4.56 4.61 -3.52
C GLU A 63 -5.55 4.90 -2.39
N ALA A 64 -5.59 6.15 -1.89
CA ALA A 64 -6.54 6.58 -0.88
C ALA A 64 -7.98 6.58 -1.42
N GLN A 65 -8.18 7.01 -2.67
CA GLN A 65 -9.48 6.95 -3.33
C GLN A 65 -9.99 5.52 -3.46
N ALA A 66 -9.15 4.58 -3.89
CA ALA A 66 -9.53 3.18 -4.02
C ALA A 66 -9.95 2.56 -2.67
N ILE A 67 -9.25 2.88 -1.58
CA ILE A 67 -9.61 2.44 -0.23
C ILE A 67 -10.95 3.04 0.21
N SER A 68 -11.17 4.33 -0.06
CA SER A 68 -12.43 5.02 0.25
C SER A 68 -13.61 4.44 -0.54
N GLU A 69 -13.44 4.22 -1.84
CA GLU A 69 -14.45 3.64 -2.72
C GLU A 69 -14.78 2.17 -2.38
N ALA A 70 -13.82 1.44 -1.80
CA ALA A 70 -14.04 0.08 -1.32
C ALA A 70 -15.00 0.00 -0.11
N GLY A 71 -15.32 1.13 0.54
CA GLY A 71 -16.29 1.20 1.64
C GLY A 71 -15.88 0.34 2.83
N VAL A 72 -14.64 0.51 3.30
CA VAL A 72 -14.06 -0.29 4.37
C VAL A 72 -14.49 0.16 5.76
N ASP A 73 -14.61 -0.79 6.68
CA ASP A 73 -14.94 -0.54 8.09
C ASP A 73 -13.69 -0.36 8.96
N LEU A 74 -12.55 -0.89 8.50
CA LEU A 74 -11.28 -0.90 9.21
C LEU A 74 -10.11 -0.83 8.22
N ILE A 75 -9.07 -0.09 8.59
CA ILE A 75 -7.78 -0.12 7.89
C ILE A 75 -6.74 -0.71 8.85
N VAL A 76 -5.99 -1.70 8.37
CA VAL A 76 -4.87 -2.31 9.11
C VAL A 76 -3.57 -2.05 8.38
N ALA A 77 -2.62 -1.41 9.07
CA ALA A 77 -1.31 -1.06 8.56
C ALA A 77 -0.27 -2.06 9.08
N THR A 78 0.06 -3.09 8.29
CA THR A 78 0.69 -4.34 8.76
C THR A 78 2.22 -4.35 8.75
N GLY A 79 2.86 -3.18 8.76
CA GLY A 79 4.31 -3.04 8.94
C GLY A 79 5.04 -2.57 7.70
N ASP A 80 6.35 -2.37 7.88
CA ASP A 80 7.31 -1.87 6.89
C ASP A 80 6.88 -0.52 6.31
N HIS A 81 6.43 0.38 7.20
CA HIS A 81 6.00 1.72 6.85
C HIS A 81 7.18 2.57 6.35
N VAL A 82 8.36 2.37 6.92
CA VAL A 82 9.58 3.10 6.56
C VAL A 82 10.77 2.19 6.30
N HIS A 83 11.70 2.66 5.49
CA HIS A 83 12.99 1.99 5.28
C HIS A 83 14.10 2.69 6.08
N ARG A 84 14.90 1.89 6.83
CA ARG A 84 16.18 2.24 7.47
C ARG A 84 16.29 3.68 7.99
N ASN A 85 16.01 3.91 9.28
CA ASN A 85 16.38 5.13 10.02
C ASN A 85 16.21 6.44 9.23
N SER A 86 15.07 6.62 8.56
CA SER A 86 14.80 7.85 7.82
C SER A 86 13.60 8.59 8.39
N ILE A 87 13.88 9.60 9.22
CA ILE A 87 12.93 10.69 9.56
C ILE A 87 12.28 11.23 8.28
N GLU A 88 13.02 11.24 7.19
CA GLU A 88 12.54 11.61 5.87
C GLU A 88 11.50 10.64 5.29
N GLY A 89 11.65 9.33 5.50
CA GLY A 89 10.63 8.33 5.14
C GLY A 89 9.34 8.53 5.93
N ILE A 90 9.44 8.79 7.24
CA ILE A 90 8.28 9.11 8.09
C ILE A 90 7.54 10.33 7.54
N LYS A 91 8.26 11.42 7.23
CA LYS A 91 7.67 12.65 6.65
C LYS A 91 6.96 12.43 5.31
N ARG A 92 7.35 11.41 4.55
CA ARG A 92 6.74 11.07 3.26
C ARG A 92 5.46 10.24 3.42
N VAL A 93 5.43 9.36 4.41
CA VAL A 93 4.32 8.42 4.66
C VAL A 93 3.24 9.03 5.53
N LEU A 94 3.61 9.88 6.49
CA LEU A 94 2.69 10.46 7.47
C LEU A 94 1.46 11.16 6.83
N PRO A 95 1.59 11.98 5.77
CA PRO A 95 0.42 12.60 5.14
C PRO A 95 -0.57 11.58 4.56
N PHE A 96 -0.08 10.46 4.03
CA PHE A 96 -0.93 9.39 3.52
C PHE A 96 -1.63 8.66 4.66
N MET A 97 -0.91 8.31 5.73
CA MET A 97 -1.51 7.70 6.93
C MET A 97 -2.57 8.61 7.57
N GLN A 98 -2.35 9.93 7.57
CA GLN A 98 -3.34 10.90 8.02
C GLN A 98 -4.60 10.89 7.15
N ALA A 99 -4.47 10.79 5.82
CA ALA A 99 -5.64 10.66 4.95
C ALA A 99 -6.40 9.34 5.18
N LEU A 100 -5.72 8.24 5.49
CA LEU A 100 -6.37 6.98 5.83
C LEU A 100 -7.22 7.08 7.11
N LEU A 101 -6.77 7.85 8.10
CA LEU A 101 -7.54 8.10 9.33
C LEU A 101 -8.86 8.86 9.08
N GLU A 102 -8.95 9.61 7.98
CA GLU A 102 -10.20 10.29 7.57
C GLU A 102 -11.18 9.34 6.85
N ILE A 103 -10.73 8.14 6.45
CA ILE A 103 -11.55 7.14 5.75
C ILE A 103 -12.20 6.17 6.76
N ALA A 104 -11.40 5.56 7.64
CA ALA A 104 -11.84 4.58 8.62
C ALA A 104 -10.84 4.49 9.79
N PRO A 105 -11.19 3.86 10.93
CA PRO A 105 -10.23 3.58 12.00
C PRO A 105 -8.99 2.84 11.47
N VAL A 106 -7.80 3.30 11.85
CA VAL A 106 -6.51 2.71 11.43
C VAL A 106 -5.81 2.06 12.63
N TYR A 107 -5.42 0.79 12.48
CA TYR A 107 -4.56 0.09 13.44
C TYR A 107 -3.24 -0.28 12.79
N ALA A 108 -2.13 0.05 13.43
CA ALA A 108 -0.79 -0.20 12.89
C ALA A 108 0.02 -1.15 13.79
N VAL A 109 0.82 -1.99 13.14
CA VAL A 109 1.87 -2.81 13.77
C VAL A 109 3.21 -2.56 13.08
N SER A 110 4.31 -2.88 13.75
CA SER A 110 5.65 -2.77 13.17
C SER A 110 5.95 -3.94 12.24
N GLY A 111 6.68 -3.63 11.16
CA GLY A 111 7.42 -4.62 10.38
C GLY A 111 8.90 -4.69 10.78
N ASN A 112 9.66 -5.57 10.14
CA ASN A 112 11.08 -5.72 10.43
C ASN A 112 11.90 -4.47 10.07
N HIS A 113 11.54 -3.75 9.00
CA HIS A 113 12.23 -2.51 8.64
C HIS A 113 11.96 -1.38 9.63
N ASP A 114 10.78 -1.39 10.27
CA ASP A 114 10.43 -0.43 11.32
C ASP A 114 11.15 -0.76 12.63
N HIS A 115 11.28 -2.05 12.98
CA HIS A 115 12.04 -2.51 14.16
C HIS A 115 13.52 -2.17 14.08
N TRP A 116 14.16 -2.35 12.92
CA TRP A 116 15.56 -1.95 12.70
C TRP A 116 15.78 -0.43 12.74
N THR A 117 14.69 0.34 12.92
CA THR A 117 14.64 1.80 12.87
C THR A 117 14.19 2.42 14.22
N ASP A 118 14.30 1.69 15.32
CA ASP A 118 13.83 2.09 16.66
C ASP A 118 12.34 2.52 16.66
N TRP A 119 11.46 1.54 16.44
CA TRP A 119 9.98 1.61 16.43
C TRP A 119 9.33 2.61 17.41
N PRO A 120 9.79 2.80 18.67
CA PRO A 120 9.19 3.79 19.57
C PRO A 120 9.23 5.25 19.08
N TYR A 121 10.01 5.58 18.04
CA TYR A 121 10.02 6.90 17.41
C TYR A 121 9.10 7.01 16.18
N ILE A 122 8.49 5.91 15.76
CA ILE A 122 7.64 5.77 14.56
C ILE A 122 6.16 5.60 14.96
N ALA A 123 5.90 5.00 16.12
CA ALA A 123 4.57 4.78 16.70
C ALA A 123 4.11 5.92 17.63
#